data_AF-A0A357AHL9-F1
#
_entry.id   AF-A0A357AHL9-F1
#
_cell.length_a   1.000
_cell.length_b   1.000
_cell.length_c   1.000
_cell.angle_alpha   90.00
_cell.angle_beta   90.00
_cell.angle_gamma   90.00
#
_symmetry.space_group_name_H-M   'P 1'
#
loop_
_entity.id
_entity.type
_entity.pdbx_description
1 polymer ?
#
loop_
_entity_poly.entity_id
_entity_poly.type
_entity_poly.pdbx_seq_one_letter_code
_entity_poly.pdbx_strand_id
1 'polypeptide(L)'
;MGHITAEGAKLTGLMEGTPACAGGVDAAVSTLSAGAFDEGNHVAMMGTSMCWGFIHDGQRLSKQLISMPHVANSKEKVYSFAGAATCGAVIKWFRDE
;
A
#
# COMPACT_ATOMS: atom_id res chain seq x y z
N MET A 1 8.84 -6.84 -16.25
CA MET A 1 9.80 -7.43 -15.28
C MET A 1 11.12 -7.60 -16.01
N GLY A 2 12.23 -7.31 -15.36
CA GLY A 2 13.54 -7.31 -16.02
C GLY A 2 14.65 -7.70 -15.04
N HIS A 3 15.89 -7.40 -15.41
CA HIS A 3 17.05 -7.61 -14.56
C HIS A 3 17.89 -6.33 -14.51
N ILE A 4 18.65 -6.16 -13.44
CA ILE A 4 19.62 -5.07 -13.31
C ILE A 4 20.66 -5.20 -14.43
N THR A 5 20.86 -4.12 -15.18
CA THR A 5 21.85 -4.05 -16.28
C THR A 5 23.27 -3.86 -15.75
N ALA A 6 24.29 -4.05 -16.59
CA ALA A 6 25.68 -3.71 -16.25
C ALA A 6 25.86 -2.28 -15.73
N GLU A 7 25.15 -1.32 -16.33
CA GLU A 7 25.16 0.09 -15.89
C GLU A 7 24.48 0.25 -14.51
N GLY A 8 23.30 -0.36 -14.34
CA GLY A 8 22.59 -0.34 -13.06
C GLY A 8 23.38 -1.00 -11.93
N ALA A 9 24.13 -2.06 -12.23
CA ALA A 9 25.02 -2.73 -11.28
C ALA A 9 26.12 -1.80 -10.78
N LYS A 10 26.75 -1.03 -11.67
CA LYS A 10 27.77 -0.04 -11.30
C LYS A 10 27.22 1.08 -10.41
N LEU A 11 25.98 1.50 -10.63
CA LEU A 11 25.33 2.58 -9.88
C LEU A 11 24.83 2.15 -8.49
N THR A 12 24.33 0.92 -8.39
CA THR A 12 23.63 0.45 -7.18
C THR A 12 24.46 -0.48 -6.30
N GLY A 13 25.51 -1.09 -6.85
CA GLY A 13 26.28 -2.15 -6.20
C GLY A 13 25.61 -3.52 -6.22
N LEU A 14 24.42 -3.65 -6.83
CA LEU A 14 23.78 -4.93 -7.07
C LEU A 14 24.49 -5.70 -8.19
N MET A 15 24.41 -7.02 -8.18
CA MET A 15 24.94 -7.84 -9.27
C MET A 15 24.16 -7.59 -10.57
N GLU A 16 24.88 -7.48 -11.69
CA GLU A 16 24.25 -7.54 -13.01
C GLU A 16 23.46 -8.85 -13.14
N GLY A 17 22.26 -8.77 -13.72
CA GLY A 17 21.36 -9.92 -13.82
C GLY A 17 20.48 -10.13 -12.57
N THR A 18 20.60 -9.32 -11.51
CA THR A 18 19.66 -9.40 -10.37
C THR A 18 18.23 -9.14 -10.84
N PRO A 19 17.23 -9.98 -10.48
CA PRO A 19 15.84 -9.75 -10.88
C PRO A 19 15.28 -8.43 -10.36
N ALA A 20 14.62 -7.69 -11.24
CA ALA A 20 13.91 -6.46 -10.94
C ALA A 20 12.40 -6.69 -11.05
N CYS A 21 11.72 -6.57 -9.90
CA CYS A 21 10.29 -6.74 -9.78
C CYS A 21 9.55 -5.40 -9.92
N ALA A 22 8.33 -5.42 -10.45
CA ALA A 22 7.45 -4.26 -10.41
C ALA A 22 7.06 -3.96 -8.96
N GLY A 23 7.13 -2.68 -8.58
CA GLY A 23 6.68 -2.20 -7.27
C GLY A 23 5.17 -1.93 -7.24
N GLY A 24 4.74 -1.09 -6.30
CA GLY A 24 3.36 -0.65 -6.16
C GLY A 24 3.25 0.63 -5.34
N VAL A 25 2.01 1.12 -5.16
CA VAL A 25 1.71 2.26 -4.30
C VAL A 25 1.93 1.87 -2.84
N ASP A 26 2.60 2.74 -2.09
CA ASP A 26 3.03 2.53 -0.70
C ASP A 26 1.91 2.01 0.23
N ALA A 27 0.73 2.62 0.23
CA ALA A 27 -0.38 2.23 1.10
C ALA A 27 -0.92 0.84 0.75
N ALA A 28 -1.00 0.51 -0.55
CA ALA A 28 -1.46 -0.80 -1.01
C ALA A 28 -0.43 -1.89 -0.70
N VAL A 29 0.85 -1.62 -0.91
CA VAL A 29 1.95 -2.55 -0.58
C VAL A 29 2.10 -2.73 0.93
N SER A 30 1.88 -1.69 1.72
CA SER A 30 1.87 -1.77 3.20
C SER A 30 0.68 -2.58 3.71
N THR A 31 -0.48 -2.45 3.07
CA THR A 31 -1.64 -3.29 3.36
C THR A 31 -1.36 -4.77 3.05
N LEU A 32 -0.69 -5.05 1.92
CA LEU A 32 -0.24 -6.39 1.56
C LEU A 32 0.74 -6.96 2.60
N SER A 33 1.72 -6.17 3.07
CA SER A 33 2.72 -6.64 4.03
C SER A 33 2.11 -6.98 5.41
N ALA A 34 0.98 -6.36 5.75
CA ALA A 34 0.19 -6.69 6.92
C ALA A 34 -0.69 -7.95 6.76
N GLY A 35 -0.61 -8.64 5.62
CA GLY A 35 -1.32 -9.90 5.37
C GLY A 35 -2.73 -9.75 4.81
N ALA A 36 -3.10 -8.57 4.31
CA ALA A 36 -4.42 -8.36 3.73
C ALA A 36 -4.51 -8.90 2.29
N PHE A 37 -4.76 -10.19 2.16
CA PHE A 37 -4.89 -10.87 0.87
C PHE A 37 -6.34 -11.10 0.47
N ASP A 38 -7.25 -11.23 1.42
CA ASP A 38 -8.61 -11.74 1.21
C ASP A 38 -9.69 -10.69 1.47
N GLU A 39 -10.85 -10.91 0.86
CA GLU A 39 -12.02 -10.05 1.09
C GLU A 39 -12.33 -9.95 2.58
N GLY A 40 -12.63 -8.73 3.03
CA GLY A 40 -12.89 -8.44 4.44
C GLY A 40 -11.63 -8.33 5.29
N ASN A 41 -10.42 -8.44 4.71
CA ASN A 41 -9.22 -7.98 5.39
C ASN A 41 -9.19 -6.45 5.41
N HIS A 42 -8.85 -5.90 6.57
CA HIS A 42 -8.74 -4.47 6.82
C HIS A 42 -7.39 -4.17 7.47
N VAL A 43 -6.77 -3.07 7.06
CA VAL A 43 -5.53 -2.56 7.66
C VAL A 43 -5.69 -1.07 7.90
N ALA A 44 -5.53 -0.67 9.16
CA ALA A 44 -5.50 0.72 9.56
C ALA A 44 -4.05 1.13 9.85
N MET A 45 -3.50 1.97 8.97
CA MET A 45 -2.19 2.59 9.16
C MET A 45 -2.39 3.88 9.97
N MET A 46 -2.03 3.84 11.25
CA MET A 46 -2.25 4.95 12.19
C MET A 46 -0.95 5.70 12.47
N GLY A 47 -0.76 6.85 11.80
CA GLY A 47 0.35 7.76 12.03
C GLY A 47 -0.14 9.13 12.49
N THR A 48 0.45 10.21 11.97
CA THR A 48 -0.05 11.58 12.15
C THR A 48 -1.53 11.69 11.73
N SER A 49 -1.83 11.22 10.53
CA SER A 49 -3.18 10.90 10.05
C SER A 49 -3.33 9.38 9.92
N MET A 50 -4.56 8.90 9.73
CA MET A 50 -4.86 7.50 9.49
C MET A 50 -5.11 7.27 8.00
N CYS A 51 -4.67 6.14 7.48
CA CYS A 51 -5.19 5.54 6.25
C CYS A 51 -5.80 4.17 6.57
N TRP A 52 -7.08 3.98 6.29
CA TRP A 52 -7.77 2.71 6.48
C TRP A 52 -8.08 2.08 5.12
N GLY A 53 -7.35 1.00 4.82
CA GLY A 53 -7.51 0.23 3.61
C GLY A 53 -8.20 -1.12 3.84
N PHE A 54 -8.86 -1.64 2.81
CA PHE A 54 -9.53 -2.93 2.85
C PHE A 54 -9.62 -3.59 1.48
N ILE A 55 -9.74 -4.91 1.49
CA ILE A 55 -9.80 -5.75 0.30
C ILE A 55 -11.23 -6.23 0.04
N HIS A 56 -11.64 -6.16 -1.23
CA HIS A 56 -12.94 -6.64 -1.69
C HIS A 56 -12.89 -7.09 -3.15
N ASP A 57 -13.96 -7.72 -3.64
CA ASP A 57 -14.08 -8.32 -4.98
C ASP A 57 -14.53 -7.34 -6.10
N GLY A 58 -14.57 -6.04 -5.79
CA GLY A 58 -15.03 -5.00 -6.72
C GLY A 58 -16.56 -4.78 -6.80
N GLN A 59 -17.41 -5.55 -6.10
CA GLN A 59 -18.87 -5.40 -6.19
C GLN A 59 -19.42 -4.12 -5.51
N ARG A 60 -18.63 -3.50 -4.62
CA ARG A 60 -19.06 -2.37 -3.77
C ARG A 60 -18.15 -1.16 -3.86
N LEU A 61 -17.90 -0.69 -5.09
CA LEU A 61 -17.13 0.54 -5.31
C LEU A 61 -17.92 1.79 -4.91
N SER A 62 -17.25 2.72 -4.24
CA SER A 62 -17.79 4.03 -3.88
C SER A 62 -16.91 5.13 -4.43
N LYS A 63 -17.53 6.15 -5.02
CA LYS A 63 -16.81 7.37 -5.48
C LYS A 63 -16.26 8.21 -4.33
N GLN A 64 -16.62 7.90 -3.08
CA GLN A 64 -16.12 8.57 -1.88
C GLN A 64 -14.82 7.96 -1.36
N LEU A 65 -14.41 6.81 -1.92
CA LEU A 65 -13.17 6.12 -1.58
C LEU A 65 -12.19 6.19 -2.75
N ILE A 66 -10.91 6.00 -2.44
CA ILE A 66 -9.90 5.77 -3.47
C ILE A 66 -9.76 4.26 -3.63
N SER A 67 -9.95 3.77 -4.86
CA SER A 67 -9.90 2.34 -5.17
C SER A 67 -8.89 2.07 -6.28
N MET A 68 -8.13 0.99 -6.15
CA MET A 68 -7.16 0.52 -7.14
C MET A 68 -7.04 -1.02 -7.10
N PRO A 69 -6.50 -1.67 -8.14
CA PRO A 69 -6.31 -3.12 -8.12
C PRO A 69 -5.44 -3.58 -6.95
N HIS A 70 -5.76 -4.75 -6.37
CA HIS A 70 -4.95 -5.34 -5.31
C HIS A 70 -3.55 -5.72 -5.80
N VAL A 71 -2.53 -5.51 -4.97
CA VAL A 71 -1.11 -5.65 -5.36
C VAL A 71 -0.76 -7.07 -5.83
N ALA A 72 -1.23 -8.11 -5.13
CA ALA A 72 -0.89 -9.49 -5.45
C ALA A 72 -1.95 -10.22 -6.30
N ASN A 73 -3.21 -9.76 -6.27
CA ASN A 73 -4.31 -10.36 -7.03
C ASN A 73 -5.16 -9.27 -7.70
N SER A 74 -4.56 -8.59 -8.67
CA SER A 74 -5.14 -7.42 -9.33
C SER A 74 -6.32 -7.73 -10.26
N LYS A 75 -6.52 -8.99 -10.64
CA LYS A 75 -7.60 -9.41 -11.55
C LYS A 75 -8.92 -9.65 -10.84
N GLU A 76 -8.85 -10.09 -9.59
CA GLU A 76 -10.04 -10.54 -8.84
C GLU A 76 -10.31 -9.66 -7.63
N LYS A 77 -9.30 -8.92 -7.14
CA LYS A 77 -9.39 -8.16 -5.89
C LYS A 77 -9.05 -6.69 -6.09
N VAL A 78 -9.73 -5.87 -5.31
CA VAL A 78 -9.59 -4.41 -5.26
C VAL A 78 -9.16 -4.02 -3.86
N TYR A 79 -8.21 -3.10 -3.79
CA TYR A 79 -7.86 -2.37 -2.58
C TYR A 79 -8.57 -1.01 -2.61
N SER A 80 -9.37 -0.74 -1.58
CA SER A 80 -10.04 0.55 -1.37
C SER A 80 -9.61 1.15 -0.05
N PHE A 81 -9.46 2.47 0.02
CA PHE A 81 -9.07 3.15 1.25
C PHE A 81 -9.63 4.56 1.38
N ALA A 82 -9.63 5.05 2.61
CA ALA A 82 -9.86 6.46 2.94
C ALA A 82 -8.89 6.91 4.04
N GLY A 83 -8.70 8.23 4.13
CA GLY A 83 -7.93 8.85 5.19
C GLY A 83 -8.81 9.41 6.30
N ALA A 84 -8.26 9.52 7.51
CA ALA A 84 -8.87 10.29 8.60
C ALA A 84 -7.84 11.22 9.24
N ALA A 85 -8.24 12.48 9.49
CA ALA A 85 -7.38 13.50 10.09
C ALA A 85 -7.22 13.35 11.62
N THR A 86 -8.19 12.71 12.27
CA THR A 86 -8.25 12.53 13.73
C THR A 86 -7.48 11.28 14.16
N CYS A 87 -6.15 11.35 14.12
CA CYS A 87 -5.26 10.26 14.54
C CYS A 87 -4.15 10.77 15.46
N GLY A 88 -2.87 10.45 15.19
CA GLY A 88 -1.76 10.78 16.07
C GLY A 88 -1.50 12.27 16.23
N ALA A 89 -1.87 13.11 15.24
CA ALA A 89 -1.66 14.56 15.33
C ALA A 89 -2.48 15.19 16.47
N VAL A 90 -3.76 14.84 16.57
CA VAL A 90 -4.64 15.40 17.63
C VAL A 90 -4.27 14.89 19.00
N ILE A 91 -3.85 13.61 19.12
CA ILE A 91 -3.38 13.04 20.38
C ILE A 91 -2.08 13.72 20.82
N LYS A 92 -1.14 13.94 19.89
CA LYS A 92 0.10 14.66 20.16
C LYS A 92 -0.18 16.08 20.64
N TRP A 93 -1.03 16.83 19.94
CA TRP A 93 -1.43 18.17 20.33
C TRP A 93 -2.00 18.19 21.76
N PHE A 94 -2.95 17.30 22.08
CA PHE A 94 -3.57 17.24 23.41
C PHE A 94 -2.59 16.88 24.53
N ARG A 95 -1.53 16.13 24.23
CA ARG A 95 -0.50 15.77 25.21
C ARG A 95 0.48 16.93 25.46
N ASP A 96 0.79 17.68 24.41
CA ASP A 96 1.85 18.69 24.42
C ASP A 96 1.35 20.07 24.88
N GLU A 97 0.04 20.33 24.78
CA GLU A 97 -0.66 21.54 25.26
C GLU A 97 -1.47 21.27 26.53
#